data_AF-A0A9W7WQ89-F1
#
_entry.id   AF-A0A9W7WQ89-F1
#
_cell.length_a   1.000
_cell.length_b   1.000
_cell.length_c   1.000
_cell.angle_alpha   90.00
_cell.angle_beta   90.00
_cell.angle_gamma   90.00
#
_symmetry.space_group_name_H-M   'P 1'
#
loop_
_entity.id
_entity.type
_entity.pdbx_description
1 polymer ?
#
loop_
_entity_poly.entity_id
_entity_poly.type
_entity_poly.pdbx_seq_one_letter_code
_entity_poly.pdbx_strand_id
1 'polypeptide(L)'
;MSGRRSAKLLVIVSEDDSRKLLLPDGIPESVDELVEKVREACGLKGKFRLQYQDKDFGDVFVNLTNTGELQSLCTLKIIPLPDEESFTVQTNDGTQSNDDTLSSFGSGDTDDTIILSPPGSETVSTRNQQWPKEFNIPRFSYDTELQLERGNSLFKANGTRLTVAPKMKSDILEKICDEIYKYKSYPSSANFCEVSEALIKKHPCLAEKGSFNGCYGWTQRFKMKMGNLRTQLKGLGCPEFLANSLKTKASDNAFPAKNVKRPKRGEANHIPSVPAGVSSENLETERLALLKEVKKRNNACTIREKMTKTFALRRREVVENQPSVQELQERWPALFQQEEVEPVISFKVQVIKHEFTVV
;
A
#
# COMPACT_ATOMS: atom_id res chain seq x y z
N MET A 1 37.32 -22.79 -31.36
CA MET A 1 37.30 -21.79 -30.26
C MET A 1 36.12 -20.86 -30.53
N SER A 2 34.99 -21.09 -29.87
CA SER A 2 33.79 -20.26 -30.08
C SER A 2 34.04 -18.86 -29.53
N GLY A 3 34.06 -17.86 -30.41
CA GLY A 3 34.24 -16.47 -30.03
C GLY A 3 33.11 -16.01 -29.13
N ARG A 4 33.36 -15.89 -27.82
CA ARG A 4 32.43 -15.22 -26.89
C ARG A 4 32.32 -13.76 -27.33
N ARG A 5 31.09 -13.30 -27.54
CA ARG A 5 30.83 -11.90 -27.92
C ARG A 5 31.13 -11.00 -26.73
N SER A 6 31.83 -9.89 -26.94
CA SER A 6 32.10 -8.89 -25.90
C SER A 6 30.80 -8.43 -25.23
N ALA A 7 30.78 -8.35 -23.91
CA ALA A 7 29.62 -7.91 -23.14
C ALA A 7 29.88 -6.57 -22.45
N LYS A 8 28.83 -5.75 -22.32
CA LYS A 8 28.88 -4.47 -21.60
C LYS A 8 27.83 -4.50 -20.50
N LEU A 9 28.22 -4.30 -19.25
CA LEU A 9 27.31 -4.32 -18.11
C LEU A 9 27.31 -2.95 -17.42
N LEU A 10 26.18 -2.56 -16.84
CA LEU A 10 26.09 -1.37 -15.98
C LEU A 10 26.13 -1.82 -14.52
N VAL A 11 27.12 -1.39 -13.75
CA VAL A 11 27.31 -1.79 -12.35
C VAL A 11 26.97 -0.62 -11.43
N ILE A 12 25.94 -0.79 -10.60
CA ILE A 12 25.53 0.14 -9.55
C ILE A 12 26.32 -0.19 -8.28
N VAL A 13 27.24 0.70 -7.91
CA VAL A 13 28.09 0.59 -6.71
C VAL A 13 27.39 1.20 -5.50
N SER A 14 26.72 2.33 -5.68
CA SER A 14 25.92 3.02 -4.66
C SER A 14 24.74 3.75 -5.33
N GLU A 15 23.90 4.45 -4.56
CA GLU A 15 22.75 5.20 -5.10
C GLU A 15 23.16 6.28 -6.12
N ASP A 16 24.38 6.83 -6.00
CA ASP A 16 24.90 7.89 -6.87
C ASP A 16 26.11 7.46 -7.75
N ASP A 17 26.63 6.24 -7.59
CA ASP A 17 27.78 5.72 -8.36
C ASP A 17 27.38 4.51 -9.21
N SER A 18 27.41 4.69 -10.52
CA SER A 18 27.17 3.63 -11.51
C SER A 18 28.25 3.65 -12.59
N ARG A 19 28.85 2.50 -12.86
CA ARG A 19 30.01 2.36 -13.76
C ARG A 19 29.73 1.36 -14.87
N LYS A 20 30.33 1.60 -16.04
CA LYS A 20 30.26 0.65 -17.16
C LYS A 20 31.39 -0.38 -17.04
N LEU A 21 31.03 -1.65 -16.95
CA LEU A 21 31.98 -2.76 -17.00
C LEU A 21 32.04 -3.32 -18.43
N LEU A 22 33.23 -3.36 -19.00
CA LEU A 22 33.49 -3.94 -20.31
C LEU A 22 34.15 -5.31 -20.13
N LEU A 23 33.51 -6.34 -20.68
CA LEU A 23 34.01 -7.72 -20.66
C LEU A 23 34.37 -8.12 -22.10
N PRO A 24 35.64 -7.97 -22.51
CA PRO A 24 36.06 -8.23 -23.89
C PRO A 24 35.83 -9.69 -24.30
N ASP A 25 36.02 -10.62 -23.36
CA ASP A 25 35.84 -12.06 -23.56
C ASP A 25 34.41 -12.57 -23.27
N GLY A 26 33.45 -11.64 -23.15
CA GLY A 26 32.07 -11.96 -22.78
C GLY A 26 31.86 -12.21 -21.28
N ILE A 27 30.64 -12.58 -20.91
CA ILE A 27 30.27 -12.81 -19.51
C ILE A 27 30.93 -14.12 -19.04
N PRO A 28 31.67 -14.11 -17.90
CA PRO A 28 32.23 -15.32 -17.30
C PRO A 28 31.21 -16.43 -17.07
N GLU A 29 31.62 -17.69 -17.10
CA GLU A 29 30.74 -18.84 -16.78
C GLU A 29 30.59 -19.06 -15.26
N SER A 30 31.50 -18.51 -14.46
CA SER A 30 31.42 -18.54 -13.00
C SER A 30 31.04 -17.17 -12.44
N VAL A 31 30.15 -17.16 -11.45
CA VAL A 31 29.76 -15.95 -10.70
C VAL A 31 30.97 -15.39 -9.95
N ASP A 32 31.84 -16.24 -9.42
CA ASP A 32 33.03 -15.81 -8.67
C ASP A 32 34.01 -15.03 -9.56
N GLU A 33 34.21 -15.49 -10.80
CA GLU A 33 35.06 -14.80 -11.78
C GLU A 33 34.46 -13.42 -12.15
N LEU A 34 33.13 -13.33 -12.26
CA LEU A 34 32.44 -12.05 -12.49
C LEU A 34 32.56 -11.11 -11.28
N VAL A 35 32.47 -11.64 -10.06
CA VAL A 35 32.66 -10.88 -8.82
C VAL A 35 34.06 -10.28 -8.75
N GLU A 36 35.10 -11.04 -9.10
CA GLU A 36 36.47 -10.52 -9.14
C GLU A 36 36.63 -9.41 -10.20
N LYS A 37 36.11 -9.58 -11.42
CA LYS A 37 36.15 -8.52 -12.46
C LYS A 37 35.41 -7.26 -12.04
N VAL A 38 34.27 -7.39 -11.36
CA VAL A 38 33.54 -6.24 -10.79
C VAL A 38 34.35 -5.60 -9.67
N ARG A 39 34.99 -6.38 -8.81
CA ARG A 39 35.84 -5.87 -7.72
C ARG A 39 37.00 -5.04 -8.25
N GLU A 40 37.71 -5.56 -9.25
CA GLU A 40 38.83 -4.89 -9.90
C GLU A 40 38.38 -3.59 -10.60
N ALA A 41 37.30 -3.64 -11.38
CA ALA A 41 36.82 -2.48 -12.12
C ALA A 41 36.23 -1.38 -11.23
N CYS A 42 35.64 -1.75 -10.10
CA CYS A 42 35.02 -0.80 -9.17
C CYS A 42 35.94 -0.40 -8.00
N GLY A 43 37.07 -1.08 -7.79
CA GLY A 43 38.01 -0.80 -6.69
C GLY A 43 37.45 -1.10 -5.30
N LEU A 44 36.64 -2.16 -5.19
CA LEU A 44 35.89 -2.48 -3.96
C LEU A 44 36.75 -3.27 -2.97
N LYS A 45 36.60 -2.96 -1.67
CA LYS A 45 37.21 -3.71 -0.56
C LYS A 45 36.10 -4.40 0.24
N GLY A 46 36.30 -5.68 0.59
CA GLY A 46 35.35 -6.49 1.36
C GLY A 46 34.50 -7.44 0.52
N LYS A 47 33.78 -8.35 1.19
CA LYS A 47 32.88 -9.31 0.54
C LYS A 47 31.59 -8.62 0.10
N PHE A 48 31.13 -8.94 -1.10
CA PHE A 48 29.86 -8.45 -1.62
C PHE A 48 29.22 -9.51 -2.51
N ARG A 49 27.91 -9.40 -2.67
CA ARG A 49 27.14 -10.19 -3.64
C ARG A 49 26.61 -9.29 -4.75
N LEU A 50 26.32 -9.90 -5.89
CA LEU A 50 25.74 -9.22 -7.05
C LEU A 50 24.24 -9.52 -7.14
N GLN A 51 23.47 -8.51 -7.50
CA GLN A 51 22.10 -8.64 -7.97
C GLN A 51 22.03 -8.18 -9.42
N TYR A 52 21.16 -8.77 -10.23
CA TYR A 52 20.89 -8.31 -11.59
C TYR A 52 19.44 -7.84 -11.72
N GLN A 53 19.22 -6.94 -12.66
CA GLN A 53 17.88 -6.46 -13.00
C GLN A 53 17.19 -7.49 -13.90
N ASP A 54 16.20 -8.18 -13.34
CA ASP A 54 15.45 -9.23 -14.03
C ASP A 54 14.28 -8.63 -14.82
N LYS A 55 14.23 -8.92 -16.12
CA LYS A 55 13.20 -8.41 -17.03
C LYS A 55 11.88 -9.16 -16.93
N ASP A 56 11.91 -10.44 -16.54
CA ASP A 56 10.73 -11.30 -16.42
C ASP A 56 9.92 -10.93 -15.17
N PHE A 57 10.58 -10.40 -14.14
CA PHE A 57 9.95 -9.91 -12.90
C PHE A 57 9.76 -8.39 -12.85
N GLY A 58 9.76 -7.71 -13.99
CA GLY A 58 9.44 -6.28 -14.07
C GLY A 58 10.52 -5.37 -13.51
N ASP A 59 11.78 -5.62 -13.88
CA ASP A 59 12.95 -4.82 -13.54
C ASP A 59 13.34 -4.85 -12.04
N VAL A 60 12.96 -5.91 -11.33
CA VAL A 60 13.35 -6.13 -9.93
C VAL A 60 14.79 -6.64 -9.85
N PHE A 61 15.53 -6.20 -8.83
CA PHE A 61 16.88 -6.71 -8.56
C PHE A 61 16.82 -8.07 -7.85
N VAL A 62 17.32 -9.11 -8.53
CA VAL A 62 17.36 -10.50 -8.05
C VAL A 62 18.81 -10.91 -7.80
N ASN A 63 19.06 -11.77 -6.79
CA ASN A 63 20.42 -12.24 -6.51
C ASN A 63 20.95 -13.06 -7.68
N LEU A 64 22.17 -12.75 -8.10
CA LEU A 64 22.83 -13.48 -9.16
C LEU A 64 23.40 -14.80 -8.63
N THR A 65 22.84 -15.93 -9.06
CA THR A 65 23.30 -17.29 -8.73
C THR A 65 23.96 -17.97 -9.93
N ASN A 66 23.63 -17.56 -11.16
CA ASN A 66 24.21 -18.09 -12.39
C ASN A 66 24.42 -16.96 -13.40
N THR A 67 25.57 -16.92 -14.08
CA THR A 67 25.88 -15.92 -15.10
C THR A 67 25.16 -16.17 -16.43
N GLY A 68 24.57 -17.36 -16.64
CA GLY A 68 23.75 -17.66 -17.82
C GLY A 68 22.46 -16.84 -17.91
N GLU A 69 22.04 -16.23 -16.81
CA GLU A 69 20.88 -15.33 -16.75
C GLU A 69 21.22 -13.90 -17.20
N LEU A 70 22.52 -13.59 -17.35
CA LEU A 70 22.98 -12.26 -17.73
C LEU A 70 23.06 -12.10 -19.25
N GLN A 71 22.53 -10.98 -19.72
CA GLN A 71 22.65 -10.55 -21.11
C GLN A 71 23.54 -9.31 -21.21
N SER A 72 24.12 -9.07 -22.39
CA SER A 72 24.80 -7.79 -22.66
C SER A 72 23.82 -6.63 -22.46
N LEU A 73 24.29 -5.56 -21.82
CA LEU A 73 23.54 -4.38 -21.38
C LEU A 73 22.65 -4.59 -20.14
N CYS A 74 22.83 -5.67 -19.37
CA CYS A 74 22.14 -5.83 -18.10
C CYS A 74 22.74 -4.94 -17.00
N THR A 75 21.89 -4.61 -16.02
CA THR A 75 22.29 -3.83 -14.83
C THR A 75 22.60 -4.78 -13.68
N LEU A 76 23.76 -4.60 -13.07
CA LEU A 76 24.18 -5.26 -11.84
C LEU A 76 24.15 -4.27 -10.68
N LYS A 77 23.81 -4.75 -9.49
CA LYS A 77 23.84 -3.98 -8.24
C LYS A 77 24.66 -4.71 -7.21
N ILE A 78 25.58 -3.98 -6.57
CA ILE A 78 26.43 -4.51 -5.51
C ILE A 78 25.72 -4.40 -4.17
N ILE A 79 25.69 -5.51 -3.42
CA ILE A 79 25.20 -5.54 -2.04
C ILE A 79 26.36 -5.97 -1.14
N PRO A 80 26.89 -5.06 -0.30
CA PRO A 80 27.93 -5.40 0.67
C PRO A 80 27.46 -6.49 1.63
N LEU A 81 28.33 -7.45 1.93
CA LEU A 81 28.13 -8.44 2.98
C LEU A 81 28.96 -8.04 4.21
N PRO A 82 28.43 -8.15 5.43
CA PRO A 82 29.23 -7.95 6.63
C PRO A 82 30.32 -9.02 6.69
N ASP A 83 31.55 -8.64 7.04
CA ASP A 83 32.63 -9.59 7.30
C ASP A 83 32.30 -10.35 8.60
N GLU A 84 32.17 -11.67 8.49
CA GLU A 84 31.96 -12.62 9.59
C GLU A 84 33.22 -12.71 10.47
N GLU A 85 33.50 -11.66 11.24
CA GLU A 85 34.23 -11.79 12.49
C GLU A 85 33.43 -11.06 13.57
N SER A 86 33.04 -11.81 14.60
CA SER A 86 32.33 -11.43 15.82
C SER A 86 30.79 -11.36 15.82
N PHE A 87 30.10 -12.52 15.71
CA PHE A 87 28.85 -12.74 16.45
C PHE A 87 28.71 -14.20 16.91
N THR A 88 28.92 -14.45 18.21
CA THR A 88 28.57 -15.71 18.87
C THR A 88 27.05 -15.78 19.08
N VAL A 89 26.45 -16.82 18.49
CA VAL A 89 25.06 -17.25 18.67
C VAL A 89 24.86 -17.79 20.09
N GLN A 90 23.75 -17.42 20.73
CA GLN A 90 23.12 -18.28 21.73
C GLN A 90 21.65 -18.47 21.35
N THR A 91 21.40 -19.64 20.77
CA THR A 91 20.11 -20.32 20.69
C THR A 91 19.69 -20.77 22.08
N ASN A 92 18.45 -20.50 22.48
CA ASN A 92 17.77 -21.34 23.46
C ASN A 92 16.37 -21.69 22.94
N ASP A 93 16.22 -22.99 22.71
CA ASP A 93 14.99 -23.74 22.51
C ASP A 93 14.23 -23.83 23.85
N GLY A 94 12.91 -23.99 23.78
CA GLY A 94 12.03 -23.97 24.94
C GLY A 94 10.57 -24.18 24.55
N THR A 95 10.27 -25.39 24.08
CA THR A 95 8.91 -25.92 23.94
C THR A 95 8.25 -26.07 25.32
N GLN A 96 7.02 -25.59 25.49
CA GLN A 96 6.01 -26.23 26.36
C GLN A 96 4.60 -25.71 26.07
N SER A 97 3.69 -26.67 25.92
CA SER A 97 2.24 -26.57 25.76
C SER A 97 1.55 -26.20 27.08
N ASN A 98 0.34 -25.62 27.00
CA ASN A 98 -0.90 -26.21 27.53
C ASN A 98 -2.10 -25.25 27.37
N ASP A 99 -3.26 -25.88 27.46
CA ASP A 99 -4.58 -25.54 26.96
C ASP A 99 -5.45 -24.72 27.94
N ASP A 100 -6.58 -24.26 27.38
CA ASP A 100 -7.91 -24.19 27.96
C ASP A 100 -8.49 -22.95 28.71
N THR A 101 -9.62 -22.54 28.13
CA THR A 101 -10.93 -22.16 28.71
C THR A 101 -11.32 -20.72 29.10
N LEU A 102 -12.53 -20.42 28.60
CA LEU A 102 -13.46 -19.31 28.76
C LEU A 102 -13.91 -19.03 30.19
N SER A 103 -14.18 -17.75 30.51
CA SER A 103 -15.46 -17.34 31.12
C SER A 103 -15.67 -15.81 31.14
N SER A 104 -16.88 -15.43 30.71
CA SER A 104 -17.64 -14.20 31.03
C SER A 104 -17.75 -13.99 32.57
N PHE A 105 -18.11 -12.87 33.20
CA PHE A 105 -19.29 -12.00 33.10
C PHE A 105 -19.05 -10.69 33.91
N GLY A 106 -19.81 -9.63 33.65
CA GLY A 106 -19.91 -8.48 34.56
C GLY A 106 -20.60 -7.25 33.97
N SER A 107 -21.94 -7.27 33.96
CA SER A 107 -22.83 -6.17 33.55
C SER A 107 -22.90 -5.08 34.63
N GLY A 108 -23.06 -3.81 34.21
CA GLY A 108 -23.38 -2.67 35.05
C GLY A 108 -24.03 -1.58 34.21
N ASP A 109 -25.35 -1.59 34.20
CA ASP A 109 -26.27 -0.70 33.47
C ASP A 109 -26.44 0.64 34.19
N THR A 110 -26.43 1.76 33.46
CA THR A 110 -27.33 2.90 33.72
C THR A 110 -27.45 3.79 32.48
N ASP A 111 -28.69 4.04 32.12
CA ASP A 111 -29.25 4.61 30.88
C ASP A 111 -29.02 6.13 30.73
N ASP A 112 -28.85 6.60 29.48
CA ASP A 112 -29.64 7.70 28.91
C ASP A 112 -29.28 7.99 27.43
N THR A 113 -30.18 7.57 26.53
CA THR A 113 -30.55 8.12 25.20
C THR A 113 -29.53 8.15 24.02
N ILE A 114 -29.36 6.97 23.41
CA ILE A 114 -29.68 6.61 22.01
C ILE A 114 -29.50 7.67 20.89
N ILE A 115 -28.42 7.50 20.09
CA ILE A 115 -28.51 7.27 18.62
C ILE A 115 -27.61 6.06 18.33
N LEU A 116 -28.13 4.85 18.55
CA LEU A 116 -27.40 3.61 18.25
C LEU A 116 -27.65 3.20 16.81
N SER A 117 -26.57 3.14 16.03
CA SER A 117 -26.51 2.34 14.82
C SER A 117 -26.72 0.85 15.19
N PRO A 118 -27.28 0.00 14.31
CA PRO A 118 -27.57 -1.39 14.63
C PRO A 118 -26.31 -2.18 15.02
N PRO A 119 -26.38 -3.07 16.03
CA PRO A 119 -25.29 -3.95 16.39
C PRO A 119 -25.22 -5.11 15.39
N GLY A 120 -24.03 -5.36 14.84
CA GLY A 120 -23.77 -6.52 13.99
C GLY A 120 -23.67 -6.25 12.48
N SER A 121 -22.71 -5.42 12.08
CA SER A 121 -22.05 -5.54 10.77
C SER A 121 -20.78 -4.70 10.80
N GLU A 122 -19.70 -5.27 11.34
CA GLU A 122 -18.36 -4.78 11.05
C GLU A 122 -18.08 -5.05 9.57
N THR A 123 -18.48 -4.10 8.74
CA THR A 123 -17.95 -3.97 7.38
C THR A 123 -16.42 -3.99 7.47
N VAL A 124 -15.76 -4.88 6.72
CA VAL A 124 -14.27 -4.95 6.67
C VAL A 124 -13.66 -3.64 6.15
N SER A 125 -14.47 -2.74 5.59
CA SER A 125 -14.12 -1.34 5.39
C SER A 125 -14.66 -0.47 6.52
N THR A 126 -13.83 -0.27 7.55
CA THR A 126 -14.10 0.64 8.69
C THR A 126 -13.77 2.10 8.38
N ARG A 127 -13.49 2.44 7.12
CA ARG A 127 -12.84 3.71 6.74
C ARG A 127 -13.84 4.85 6.56
N ASN A 128 -14.52 5.23 7.64
CA ASN A 128 -15.45 6.37 7.69
C ASN A 128 -14.82 7.62 8.35
N GLN A 129 -13.53 7.58 8.70
CA GLN A 129 -12.87 8.64 9.45
C GLN A 129 -12.11 9.59 8.54
N GLN A 130 -12.38 10.89 8.68
CA GLN A 130 -11.60 11.94 8.03
C GLN A 130 -10.17 11.96 8.61
N TRP A 131 -9.19 12.32 7.77
CA TRP A 131 -7.81 12.51 8.24
C TRP A 131 -7.77 13.53 9.39
N PRO A 132 -7.16 13.20 10.54
CA PRO A 132 -7.18 14.08 11.70
C PRO A 132 -6.31 15.32 11.47
N LYS A 133 -6.58 16.39 12.22
CA LYS A 133 -5.71 17.59 12.20
C LYS A 133 -4.35 17.34 12.84
N GLU A 134 -4.32 16.47 13.86
CA GLU A 134 -3.10 15.96 14.48
C GLU A 134 -3.22 14.45 14.59
N PHE A 135 -2.25 13.73 14.04
CA PHE A 135 -2.23 12.28 14.09
C PHE A 135 -1.83 11.80 15.49
N ASN A 136 -2.73 11.07 16.15
CA ASN A 136 -2.46 10.48 17.47
C ASN A 136 -1.73 9.15 17.32
N ILE A 137 -0.58 9.02 17.98
CA ILE A 137 0.20 7.78 17.96
C ILE A 137 -0.50 6.74 18.85
N PRO A 138 -0.87 5.56 18.30
CA PRO A 138 -1.56 4.52 19.05
C PRO A 138 -0.66 3.98 20.17
N ARG A 139 -1.27 3.21 21.09
CA ARG A 139 -0.52 2.48 22.11
C ARG A 139 0.12 1.23 21.49
N PHE A 140 1.38 1.02 21.76
CA PHE A 140 2.14 -0.16 21.34
C PHE A 140 1.98 -1.32 22.33
N SER A 141 2.61 -2.46 22.05
CA SER A 141 2.69 -3.55 23.02
C SER A 141 3.37 -3.09 24.32
N TYR A 142 3.06 -3.78 25.43
CA TYR A 142 3.59 -3.43 26.74
C TYR A 142 5.13 -3.35 26.77
N ASP A 143 5.80 -4.34 26.18
CA ASP A 143 7.27 -4.38 26.08
C ASP A 143 7.85 -3.20 25.31
N THR A 144 7.18 -2.80 24.21
CA THR A 144 7.58 -1.65 23.39
C THR A 144 7.40 -0.35 24.16
N GLU A 145 6.25 -0.15 24.81
CA GLU A 145 6.00 1.06 25.60
C GLU A 145 7.03 1.22 26.73
N LEU A 146 7.37 0.14 27.44
CA LEU A 146 8.37 0.16 28.51
C LEU A 146 9.77 0.57 27.99
N GLN A 147 10.17 0.03 26.83
CA GLN A 147 11.43 0.39 26.19
C GLN A 147 11.44 1.84 25.70
N LEU A 148 10.33 2.32 25.14
CA LEU A 148 10.17 3.70 24.68
C LEU A 148 10.19 4.68 25.84
N GLU A 149 9.56 4.35 26.98
CA GLU A 149 9.57 5.18 28.19
C GLU A 149 10.99 5.29 28.77
N ARG A 150 11.69 4.16 28.90
CA ARG A 150 13.09 4.14 29.33
C ARG A 150 13.99 4.90 28.36
N GLY A 151 13.82 4.69 27.06
CA GLY A 151 14.57 5.38 26.01
C GLY A 151 14.32 6.88 26.00
N ASN A 152 13.07 7.33 26.14
CA ASN A 152 12.71 8.74 26.25
C ASN A 152 13.31 9.38 27.50
N SER A 153 13.34 8.65 28.62
CA SER A 153 13.93 9.15 29.87
C SER A 153 15.44 9.35 29.73
N LEU A 154 16.15 8.40 29.11
CA LEU A 154 17.57 8.53 28.80
C LEU A 154 17.82 9.68 27.81
N PHE A 155 17.01 9.78 26.76
CA PHE A 155 17.11 10.88 25.79
C PHE A 155 16.97 12.25 26.45
N LYS A 156 16.02 12.41 27.39
CA LYS A 156 15.87 13.65 28.17
C LYS A 156 17.06 13.92 29.09
N ALA A 157 17.64 12.89 29.68
CA ALA A 157 18.73 13.03 30.64
C ALA A 157 20.07 13.36 30.00
N ASN A 158 20.41 12.73 28.87
CA ASN A 158 21.75 12.84 28.28
C ASN A 158 21.76 12.85 26.74
N GLY A 159 20.59 12.98 26.09
CA GLY A 159 20.47 12.98 24.62
C GLY A 159 20.72 11.62 23.97
N THR A 160 20.84 10.53 24.75
CA THR A 160 21.07 9.20 24.21
C THR A 160 19.83 8.71 23.47
N ARG A 161 20.03 8.32 22.21
CA ARG A 161 18.97 7.78 21.35
C ARG A 161 18.82 6.29 21.57
N LEU A 162 17.59 5.80 21.45
CA LEU A 162 17.27 4.40 21.64
C LEU A 162 17.70 3.60 20.40
N THR A 163 18.41 2.50 20.61
CA THR A 163 18.63 1.52 19.54
C THR A 163 17.38 0.66 19.40
N VAL A 164 16.72 0.77 18.25
CA VAL A 164 15.41 0.14 18.02
C VAL A 164 15.59 -1.34 17.66
N ALA A 165 15.25 -2.24 18.57
CA ALA A 165 15.29 -3.67 18.33
C ALA A 165 14.30 -4.09 17.21
N PRO A 166 14.57 -5.15 16.43
CA PRO A 166 13.71 -5.58 15.32
C PRO A 166 12.25 -5.86 15.74
N LYS A 167 12.03 -6.53 16.89
CA LYS A 167 10.70 -6.83 17.43
C LYS A 167 9.90 -5.55 17.72
N MET A 168 10.52 -4.63 18.46
CA MET A 168 9.93 -3.32 18.80
C MET A 168 9.60 -2.51 17.55
N LYS A 169 10.52 -2.52 16.56
CA LYS A 169 10.29 -1.86 15.28
C LYS A 169 9.09 -2.44 14.54
N SER A 170 8.92 -3.76 14.49
CA SER A 170 7.77 -4.38 13.82
C SER A 170 6.46 -3.95 14.47
N ASP A 171 6.40 -3.99 15.81
CA ASP A 171 5.21 -3.60 16.59
C ASP A 171 4.83 -2.12 16.35
N ILE A 172 5.81 -1.21 16.37
CA ILE A 172 5.58 0.21 16.05
C ILE A 172 5.01 0.37 14.63
N LEU A 173 5.62 -0.30 13.65
CA LEU A 173 5.21 -0.20 12.25
C LEU A 173 3.81 -0.77 12.03
N GLU A 174 3.47 -1.90 12.65
CA GLU A 174 2.15 -2.54 12.54
C GLU A 174 1.07 -1.66 13.14
N LYS A 175 1.22 -1.27 14.41
CA LYS A 175 0.21 -0.46 15.11
C LYS A 175 -0.05 0.87 14.42
N ILE A 176 1.00 1.55 13.94
CA ILE A 176 0.84 2.81 13.21
C ILE A 176 0.20 2.59 11.85
N CYS A 177 0.62 1.58 11.08
CA CYS A 177 0.02 1.32 9.77
C CYS A 177 -1.46 0.93 9.89
N ASP A 178 -1.83 0.16 10.91
CA ASP A 178 -3.23 -0.18 11.20
C ASP A 178 -4.03 1.09 11.51
N GLU A 179 -3.47 2.00 12.32
CA GLU A 179 -4.11 3.28 12.65
C GLU A 179 -4.25 4.19 11.40
N ILE A 180 -3.22 4.29 10.57
CA ILE A 180 -3.28 5.03 9.29
C ILE A 180 -4.38 4.45 8.38
N TYR A 181 -4.49 3.12 8.33
CA TYR A 181 -5.43 2.43 7.45
C TYR A 181 -6.89 2.73 7.76
N LYS A 182 -7.22 3.05 9.03
CA LYS A 182 -8.54 3.53 9.45
C LYS A 182 -8.97 4.83 8.78
N TYR A 183 -8.02 5.65 8.32
CA TYR A 183 -8.27 6.90 7.62
C TYR A 183 -8.09 6.78 6.10
N LYS A 184 -6.99 6.15 5.64
CA LYS A 184 -6.63 6.10 4.21
C LYS A 184 -5.95 4.78 3.84
N SER A 185 -6.45 4.10 2.79
CA SER A 185 -5.76 2.97 2.14
C SER A 185 -4.54 3.38 1.35
N TYR A 186 -4.58 4.55 0.73
CA TYR A 186 -3.49 5.11 -0.08
C TYR A 186 -3.04 6.46 0.51
N PRO A 187 -2.31 6.48 1.64
CA PRO A 187 -1.79 7.72 2.19
C PRO A 187 -0.78 8.38 1.24
N SER A 188 -0.77 9.71 1.21
CA SER A 188 0.20 10.49 0.45
C SER A 188 1.54 10.56 1.19
N SER A 189 2.60 11.00 0.50
CA SER A 189 3.90 11.28 1.15
C SER A 189 3.77 12.27 2.31
N ALA A 190 2.92 13.29 2.20
CA ALA A 190 2.70 14.28 3.25
C ALA A 190 2.09 13.65 4.51
N ASN A 191 1.11 12.76 4.35
CA ASN A 191 0.51 12.02 5.47
C ASN A 191 1.58 11.21 6.23
N PHE A 192 2.47 10.52 5.50
CA PHE A 192 3.53 9.74 6.15
C PHE A 192 4.55 10.63 6.88
N CYS A 193 4.84 11.82 6.36
CA CYS A 193 5.68 12.80 7.06
C CYS A 193 5.02 13.25 8.37
N GLU A 194 3.73 13.64 8.32
CA GLU A 194 2.97 14.06 9.51
C GLU A 194 2.94 12.99 10.60
N VAL A 195 2.68 11.74 10.23
CA VAL A 195 2.69 10.61 11.18
C VAL A 195 4.08 10.39 11.77
N SER A 196 5.13 10.51 10.96
CA SER A 196 6.51 10.33 11.43
C SER A 196 6.93 11.47 12.36
N GLU A 197 6.53 12.69 12.07
CA GLU A 197 6.74 13.84 12.96
C GLU A 197 5.98 13.67 14.28
N ALA A 198 4.73 13.21 14.24
CA ALA A 198 3.96 12.88 15.45
C ALA A 198 4.65 11.76 16.28
N LEU A 199 5.21 10.75 15.61
CA LEU A 199 5.95 9.66 16.28
C LEU A 199 7.18 10.21 17.01
N ILE A 200 8.00 11.01 16.33
CA ILE A 200 9.21 11.59 16.93
C ILE A 200 8.85 12.61 18.02
N LYS A 201 7.78 13.38 17.86
CA LYS A 201 7.29 14.32 18.88
C LYS A 201 6.89 13.58 20.16
N LYS A 202 6.22 12.43 20.05
CA LYS A 202 5.82 11.61 21.21
C LYS A 202 7.00 10.81 21.78
N HIS A 203 7.89 10.30 20.92
CA HIS A 203 9.04 9.50 21.30
C HIS A 203 10.35 10.04 20.69
N PRO A 204 10.92 11.12 21.26
CA PRO A 204 12.14 11.74 20.74
C PRO A 204 13.35 10.79 20.69
N CYS A 205 13.36 9.75 21.53
CA CYS A 205 14.43 8.75 21.53
C CYS A 205 14.54 7.95 20.22
N LEU A 206 13.51 7.96 19.37
CA LEU A 206 13.47 7.26 18.08
C LEU A 206 14.06 8.07 16.91
N ALA A 207 14.49 9.32 17.13
CA ALA A 207 15.00 10.18 16.06
C ALA A 207 16.30 9.64 15.45
N GLU A 208 16.36 9.44 14.14
CA GLU A 208 17.55 8.90 13.44
C GLU A 208 18.62 9.98 13.20
N LYS A 209 19.91 9.59 13.18
CA LYS A 209 21.03 10.52 12.94
C LYS A 209 21.14 10.82 11.43
N GLY A 210 21.51 12.05 11.07
CA GLY A 210 21.73 12.45 9.67
C GLY A 210 20.48 12.84 8.88
N SER A 211 19.28 12.72 9.46
CA SER A 211 18.05 13.26 8.87
C SER A 211 17.77 14.66 9.44
N PHE A 212 17.43 15.62 8.57
CA PHE A 212 17.14 17.02 8.95
C PHE A 212 16.10 17.16 10.07
N ASN A 213 15.07 16.30 10.06
CA ASN A 213 14.00 16.28 11.06
C ASN A 213 13.99 14.98 11.90
N GLY A 214 14.98 14.10 11.74
CA GLY A 214 15.09 12.84 12.48
C GLY A 214 14.02 11.79 12.15
N CYS A 215 13.07 12.08 11.25
CA CYS A 215 11.90 11.22 10.99
C CYS A 215 11.88 10.59 9.59
N TYR A 216 12.79 10.99 8.68
CA TYR A 216 12.79 10.53 7.29
C TYR A 216 12.81 8.99 7.14
N GLY A 217 13.67 8.27 7.88
CA GLY A 217 13.71 6.82 7.76
C GLY A 217 12.44 6.14 8.29
N TRP A 218 11.78 6.72 9.30
CA TRP A 218 10.45 6.28 9.73
C TRP A 218 9.41 6.46 8.62
N THR A 219 9.40 7.62 7.94
CA THR A 219 8.53 7.88 6.78
C THR A 219 8.68 6.80 5.71
N GLN A 220 9.91 6.40 5.37
CA GLN A 220 10.15 5.34 4.37
C GLN A 220 9.69 3.96 4.86
N ARG A 221 9.93 3.64 6.14
CA ARG A 221 9.48 2.37 6.73
C ARG A 221 7.95 2.26 6.73
N PHE A 222 7.22 3.34 7.03
CA PHE A 222 5.76 3.35 6.97
C PHE A 222 5.25 3.21 5.54
N LYS A 223 5.85 3.90 4.56
CA LYS A 223 5.50 3.75 3.14
C LYS A 223 5.62 2.29 2.69
N MET A 224 6.74 1.65 3.04
CA MET A 224 7.01 0.26 2.71
C MET A 224 6.01 -0.68 3.42
N LYS A 225 5.82 -0.54 4.74
CA LYS A 225 4.89 -1.39 5.51
C LYS A 225 3.45 -1.25 5.00
N MET A 226 3.01 -0.03 4.66
CA MET A 226 1.69 0.22 4.07
C MET A 226 1.54 -0.38 2.66
N GLY A 227 2.61 -0.42 1.87
CA GLY A 227 2.66 -1.16 0.60
C GLY A 227 2.47 -2.67 0.80
N ASN A 228 3.17 -3.24 1.78
CA ASN A 228 3.07 -4.66 2.12
C ASN A 228 1.68 -5.00 2.64
N LEU A 229 1.11 -4.18 3.52
CA LEU A 229 -0.25 -4.34 4.05
C LEU A 229 -1.28 -4.40 2.90
N ARG A 230 -1.21 -3.46 1.95
CA ARG A 230 -2.10 -3.47 0.78
C ARG A 230 -1.93 -4.73 -0.07
N THR A 231 -0.70 -5.20 -0.24
CA THR A 231 -0.42 -6.43 -0.99
C THR A 231 -0.99 -7.66 -0.29
N GLN A 232 -0.89 -7.72 1.05
CA GLN A 232 -1.49 -8.76 1.87
C GLN A 232 -3.02 -8.74 1.79
N LEU A 233 -3.65 -7.58 1.98
CA LEU A 233 -5.11 -7.41 1.88
C LEU A 233 -5.64 -7.77 0.49
N LYS A 234 -4.88 -7.42 -0.56
CA LYS A 234 -5.18 -7.86 -1.93
C LYS A 234 -5.13 -9.39 -2.06
N GLY A 235 -4.16 -10.06 -1.45
CA GLY A 235 -4.05 -11.52 -1.42
C GLY A 235 -5.21 -12.20 -0.68
N LEU A 236 -5.77 -11.54 0.34
CA LEU A 236 -6.95 -12.00 1.10
C LEU A 236 -8.27 -11.72 0.39
N GLY A 237 -8.26 -11.13 -0.81
CA GLY A 237 -9.46 -10.89 -1.60
C GLY A 237 -10.23 -9.62 -1.22
N CYS A 238 -9.60 -8.64 -0.54
CA CYS A 238 -10.26 -7.37 -0.20
C CYS A 238 -10.69 -6.61 -1.48
N PRO A 239 -11.99 -6.39 -1.72
CA PRO A 239 -12.51 -5.83 -2.97
C PRO A 239 -11.88 -4.48 -3.35
N GLU A 240 -11.59 -3.62 -2.36
CA GLU A 240 -10.95 -2.31 -2.54
C GLU A 240 -9.60 -2.37 -3.28
N PHE A 241 -8.87 -3.48 -3.17
CA PHE A 241 -7.56 -3.66 -3.81
C PHE A 241 -7.60 -4.59 -5.02
N LEU A 242 -8.72 -5.29 -5.25
CA LEU A 242 -8.90 -6.21 -6.36
C LEU A 242 -9.22 -5.50 -7.68
N ALA A 243 -9.83 -4.32 -7.66
CA ALA A 243 -10.18 -3.56 -8.87
C ALA A 243 -8.97 -3.27 -9.78
N ASN A 244 -7.77 -3.12 -9.18
CA ASN A 244 -6.51 -2.91 -9.89
C ASN A 244 -5.68 -4.20 -10.04
N SER A 245 -6.23 -5.37 -9.69
CA SER A 245 -5.53 -6.65 -9.81
C SER A 245 -5.61 -7.19 -11.23
N LEU A 246 -4.46 -7.61 -11.79
CA LEU A 246 -4.43 -8.29 -13.09
C LEU A 246 -5.16 -9.64 -13.06
N LYS A 247 -5.27 -10.28 -11.89
CA LYS A 247 -5.87 -11.61 -11.71
C LYS A 247 -7.41 -11.61 -11.83
N THR A 248 -8.06 -10.45 -11.72
CA THR A 248 -9.52 -10.31 -11.85
C THR A 248 -9.95 -9.77 -13.21
N LYS A 249 -9.00 -9.44 -14.11
CA LYS A 249 -9.31 -9.05 -15.48
C LYS A 249 -9.52 -10.31 -16.33
N ALA A 250 -10.60 -10.35 -17.11
CA ALA A 250 -10.91 -11.46 -18.02
C ALA A 250 -9.71 -11.77 -18.94
N SER A 251 -9.51 -13.06 -19.24
CA SER A 251 -8.32 -13.61 -19.94
C SER A 251 -8.04 -12.98 -21.30
N ASP A 252 -9.03 -12.39 -21.95
CA ASP A 252 -8.89 -11.71 -23.26
C ASP A 252 -8.28 -10.30 -23.19
N ASN A 253 -8.03 -9.74 -21.99
CA ASN A 253 -7.56 -8.35 -21.83
C ASN A 253 -6.42 -8.17 -20.80
N ALA A 254 -5.64 -9.21 -20.55
CA ALA A 254 -4.57 -9.23 -19.54
C ALA A 254 -3.26 -8.54 -19.99
N PHE A 255 -3.29 -7.23 -20.24
CA PHE A 255 -2.07 -6.43 -20.44
C PHE A 255 -1.69 -5.66 -19.16
N PRO A 256 -0.40 -5.64 -18.75
CA PRO A 256 0.08 -4.97 -17.53
C PRO A 256 -0.27 -3.47 -17.44
N ALA A 257 -0.49 -2.82 -18.58
CA ALA A 257 -0.64 -1.36 -18.70
C ALA A 257 -1.94 -0.89 -19.38
N LYS A 258 -2.85 -1.80 -19.76
CA LYS A 258 -4.13 -1.39 -20.38
C LYS A 258 -4.97 -0.67 -19.32
N ASN A 259 -5.22 0.62 -19.55
CA ASN A 259 -5.95 1.58 -18.71
C ASN A 259 -5.15 2.30 -17.60
N VAL A 260 -3.82 2.12 -17.50
CA VAL A 260 -2.99 2.97 -16.64
C VAL A 260 -2.59 4.23 -17.43
N LYS A 261 -3.54 5.15 -17.64
CA LYS A 261 -3.16 6.54 -17.96
C LYS A 261 -2.47 7.10 -16.69
N ARG A 262 -1.26 7.67 -16.85
CA ARG A 262 -0.39 8.19 -15.76
C ARG A 262 -1.15 8.91 -14.62
N PRO A 263 -0.65 8.90 -13.37
CA PRO A 263 -1.42 9.30 -12.21
C PRO A 263 -1.62 10.82 -12.15
N LYS A 264 -2.83 11.27 -12.48
CA LYS A 264 -3.48 12.40 -11.82
C LYS A 264 -4.83 11.90 -11.33
N ARG A 265 -4.96 11.71 -10.00
CA ARG A 265 -6.14 11.29 -9.22
C ARG A 265 -6.28 9.78 -8.98
N GLY A 266 -5.71 9.31 -7.88
CA GLY A 266 -5.89 7.95 -7.34
C GLY A 266 -7.30 7.62 -6.81
N GLU A 267 -8.26 8.54 -6.95
CA GLU A 267 -9.66 8.35 -6.54
C GLU A 267 -10.56 7.90 -7.71
N ALA A 268 -10.08 7.98 -8.96
CA ALA A 268 -10.86 7.68 -10.16
C ALA A 268 -11.22 6.19 -10.33
N ASN A 269 -10.64 5.27 -9.54
CA ASN A 269 -10.93 3.82 -9.59
C ASN A 269 -11.43 3.26 -8.25
N HIS A 270 -11.85 4.12 -7.31
CA HIS A 270 -12.40 3.65 -6.03
C HIS A 270 -13.77 2.98 -6.23
N ILE A 271 -13.89 1.72 -5.80
CA ILE A 271 -15.13 0.95 -5.75
C ILE A 271 -15.49 0.76 -4.26
N PRO A 272 -16.52 1.46 -3.74
CA PRO A 272 -17.01 1.22 -2.39
C PRO A 272 -17.58 -0.20 -2.27
N SER A 273 -17.34 -0.86 -1.13
CA SER A 273 -17.97 -2.15 -0.83
C SER A 273 -19.48 -1.99 -0.67
N VAL A 274 -20.24 -2.96 -1.18
CA VAL A 274 -21.69 -3.06 -0.93
C VAL A 274 -21.91 -3.32 0.57
N PRO A 275 -22.85 -2.61 1.25
CA PRO A 275 -23.18 -2.87 2.64
C PRO A 275 -23.58 -4.33 2.90
N ALA A 276 -23.16 -4.88 4.04
CA ALA A 276 -23.46 -6.27 4.42
C ALA A 276 -24.99 -6.50 4.54
N GLY A 277 -25.47 -7.62 3.99
CA GLY A 277 -26.90 -7.97 3.93
C GLY A 277 -27.62 -7.49 2.67
N VAL A 278 -26.97 -6.64 1.85
CA VAL A 278 -27.49 -6.24 0.54
C VAL A 278 -26.88 -7.14 -0.52
N SER A 279 -27.67 -8.13 -1.00
CA SER A 279 -27.26 -8.98 -2.12
C SER A 279 -27.17 -8.17 -3.42
N SER A 280 -26.44 -8.69 -4.41
CA SER A 280 -26.43 -8.12 -5.76
C SER A 280 -27.84 -8.05 -6.36
N GLU A 281 -28.69 -9.01 -6.04
CA GLU A 281 -30.10 -9.07 -6.47
C GLU A 281 -30.94 -7.95 -5.83
N ASN A 282 -30.68 -7.62 -4.57
CA ASN A 282 -31.36 -6.51 -3.89
C ASN A 282 -30.99 -5.16 -4.52
N LEU A 283 -29.72 -4.95 -4.85
CA LEU A 283 -29.28 -3.74 -5.55
C LEU A 283 -29.86 -3.63 -6.96
N GLU A 284 -29.97 -4.77 -7.66
CA GLU A 284 -30.60 -4.82 -8.98
C GLU A 284 -32.11 -4.53 -8.89
N THR A 285 -32.76 -5.00 -7.82
CA THR A 285 -34.16 -4.67 -7.53
C THR A 285 -34.35 -3.18 -7.26
N GLU A 286 -33.45 -2.56 -6.50
CA GLU A 286 -33.45 -1.11 -6.27
C GLU A 286 -33.19 -0.32 -7.55
N ARG A 287 -32.33 -0.82 -8.45
CA ARG A 287 -32.12 -0.24 -9.79
C ARG A 287 -33.38 -0.31 -10.65
N LEU A 288 -34.08 -1.45 -10.66
CA LEU A 288 -35.36 -1.58 -11.38
C LEU A 288 -36.43 -0.65 -10.80
N ALA A 289 -36.45 -0.45 -9.49
CA ALA A 289 -37.32 0.53 -8.85
C ALA A 289 -36.95 1.97 -9.26
N LEU A 290 -35.65 2.30 -9.31
CA LEU A 290 -35.17 3.60 -9.80
C LEU A 290 -35.65 3.88 -11.23
N LEU A 291 -35.59 2.89 -12.14
CA LEU A 291 -36.10 3.05 -13.51
C LEU A 291 -37.60 3.39 -13.58
N LYS A 292 -38.38 2.92 -12.60
CA LYS A 292 -39.81 3.26 -12.50
C LYS A 292 -40.01 4.68 -11.97
N GLU A 293 -39.23 5.09 -10.97
CA GLU A 293 -39.32 6.43 -10.38
C GLU A 293 -38.90 7.54 -11.37
N VAL A 294 -37.88 7.29 -12.19
CA VAL A 294 -37.38 8.19 -13.24
C VAL A 294 -38.48 8.57 -14.27
N LYS A 295 -39.48 7.70 -14.48
CA LYS A 295 -40.59 7.94 -15.42
C LYS A 295 -41.74 8.75 -14.82
N LYS A 296 -41.77 8.95 -13.51
CA LYS A 296 -42.86 9.63 -12.81
C LYS A 296 -42.51 11.12 -12.60
N ARG A 297 -43.50 12.01 -12.74
CA ARG A 297 -43.33 13.46 -12.49
C ARG A 297 -43.11 13.76 -10.99
N ASN A 298 -42.24 14.72 -10.68
CA ASN A 298 -41.95 15.25 -9.33
C ASN A 298 -41.35 14.25 -8.31
N ASN A 299 -40.44 13.34 -8.72
CA ASN A 299 -39.83 12.33 -7.83
C ASN A 299 -38.35 12.54 -7.52
N ALA A 300 -37.84 13.77 -7.69
CA ALA A 300 -36.41 14.07 -7.53
C ALA A 300 -35.83 13.62 -6.18
N CYS A 301 -36.57 13.74 -5.09
CA CYS A 301 -36.11 13.31 -3.75
C CYS A 301 -35.91 11.77 -3.69
N THR A 302 -36.90 11.02 -4.15
CA THR A 302 -36.88 9.54 -4.21
C THR A 302 -35.80 9.03 -5.15
N ILE A 303 -35.62 9.69 -6.31
CA ILE A 303 -34.56 9.38 -7.27
C ILE A 303 -33.19 9.53 -6.59
N ARG A 304 -32.94 10.64 -5.88
CA ARG A 304 -31.68 10.89 -5.18
C ARG A 304 -31.39 9.84 -4.10
N GLU A 305 -32.39 9.45 -3.33
CA GLU A 305 -32.24 8.43 -2.30
C GLU A 305 -31.87 7.06 -2.93
N LYS A 306 -32.57 6.67 -4.00
CA LYS A 306 -32.30 5.44 -4.73
C LYS A 306 -30.94 5.47 -5.45
N MET A 307 -30.55 6.62 -6.00
CA MET A 307 -29.23 6.84 -6.60
C MET A 307 -28.09 6.71 -5.58
N THR A 308 -28.35 7.08 -4.31
CA THR A 308 -27.41 6.91 -3.21
C THR A 308 -27.28 5.43 -2.82
N LYS A 309 -28.41 4.72 -2.66
CA LYS A 309 -28.43 3.28 -2.34
C LYS A 309 -27.75 2.43 -3.41
N THR A 310 -27.89 2.81 -4.68
CA THR A 310 -27.33 2.08 -5.83
C THR A 310 -25.91 2.50 -6.20
N PHE A 311 -25.30 3.44 -5.48
CA PHE A 311 -23.98 3.98 -5.81
C PHE A 311 -22.90 2.91 -5.96
N ALA A 312 -22.81 1.97 -5.02
CA ALA A 312 -21.80 0.90 -5.06
C ALA A 312 -21.96 0.01 -6.31
N LEU A 313 -23.20 -0.37 -6.66
CA LEU A 313 -23.49 -1.17 -7.86
C LEU A 313 -23.10 -0.42 -9.13
N ARG A 314 -23.61 0.81 -9.27
CA ARG A 314 -23.35 1.66 -10.43
C ARG A 314 -21.85 1.90 -10.61
N ARG A 315 -21.16 2.22 -9.52
CA ARG A 315 -19.72 2.50 -9.54
C ARG A 315 -18.91 1.28 -9.97
N ARG A 316 -19.26 0.10 -9.44
CA ARG A 316 -18.64 -1.16 -9.84
C ARG A 316 -18.82 -1.43 -11.33
N GLU A 317 -20.03 -1.26 -11.87
CA GLU A 317 -20.30 -1.46 -13.30
C GLU A 317 -19.49 -0.51 -14.20
N VAL A 318 -19.41 0.77 -13.83
CA VAL A 318 -18.64 1.76 -14.60
C VAL A 318 -17.15 1.43 -14.61
N VAL A 319 -16.60 1.02 -13.47
CA VAL A 319 -15.15 0.75 -13.33
C VAL A 319 -14.77 -0.61 -13.93
N GLU A 320 -15.58 -1.65 -13.72
CA GLU A 320 -15.28 -3.02 -14.15
C GLU A 320 -15.70 -3.28 -15.61
N ASN A 321 -16.91 -2.89 -15.99
CA ASN A 321 -17.47 -3.24 -17.31
C ASN A 321 -17.15 -2.20 -18.39
N GLN A 322 -16.79 -0.97 -18.01
CA GLN A 322 -16.52 0.15 -18.91
C GLN A 322 -17.57 0.28 -20.04
N PRO A 323 -18.87 0.37 -19.70
CA PRO A 323 -19.93 0.42 -20.69
C PRO A 323 -19.83 1.70 -21.54
N SER A 324 -20.33 1.63 -22.77
CA SER A 324 -20.52 2.80 -23.62
C SER A 324 -21.51 3.79 -22.98
N VAL A 325 -21.46 5.06 -23.42
CA VAL A 325 -22.39 6.10 -22.92
C VAL A 325 -23.84 5.71 -23.17
N GLN A 326 -24.12 5.05 -24.30
CA GLN A 326 -25.46 4.57 -24.63
C GLN A 326 -25.93 3.50 -23.64
N GLU A 327 -25.11 2.47 -23.38
CA GLU A 327 -25.44 1.44 -22.39
C GLU A 327 -25.61 2.01 -20.98
N LEU A 328 -24.80 3.02 -20.63
CA LEU A 328 -24.92 3.71 -19.35
C LEU A 328 -26.22 4.51 -19.25
N GLN A 329 -26.63 5.19 -20.33
CA GLN A 329 -27.87 5.94 -20.40
C GLN A 329 -29.10 5.03 -20.32
N GLU A 330 -29.06 3.87 -20.96
CA GLU A 330 -30.13 2.88 -20.88
C GLU A 330 -30.26 2.27 -19.48
N ARG A 331 -29.11 1.99 -18.84
CA ARG A 331 -29.05 1.28 -17.56
C ARG A 331 -29.25 2.22 -16.35
N TRP A 332 -28.79 3.46 -16.44
CA TRP A 332 -28.82 4.50 -15.41
C TRP A 332 -29.32 5.87 -15.95
N PRO A 333 -30.56 5.96 -16.47
CA PRO A 333 -31.09 7.18 -17.07
C PRO A 333 -31.18 8.37 -16.10
N ALA A 334 -31.26 8.12 -14.79
CA ALA A 334 -31.27 9.14 -13.75
C ALA A 334 -30.01 10.03 -13.77
N LEU A 335 -28.85 9.49 -14.16
CA LEU A 335 -27.59 10.25 -14.29
C LEU A 335 -27.68 11.39 -15.31
N PHE A 336 -28.67 11.35 -16.21
CA PHE A 336 -28.81 12.26 -17.33
C PHE A 336 -30.02 13.20 -17.17
N GLN A 337 -30.70 13.21 -16.01
CA GLN A 337 -31.83 14.10 -15.74
C GLN A 337 -31.38 15.46 -15.13
N GLN A 338 -31.99 16.56 -15.60
CA GLN A 338 -31.53 17.93 -15.38
C GLN A 338 -31.67 18.44 -13.93
N GLU A 339 -32.54 17.86 -13.08
CA GLU A 339 -32.59 18.25 -11.65
C GLU A 339 -31.37 17.80 -10.83
N GLU A 340 -30.51 16.92 -11.36
CA GLU A 340 -29.17 16.63 -10.82
C GLU A 340 -28.10 17.58 -11.38
N VAL A 341 -28.44 18.43 -12.35
CA VAL A 341 -27.53 19.36 -13.03
C VAL A 341 -27.62 20.78 -12.44
N GLU A 342 -28.76 21.23 -11.90
CA GLU A 342 -28.94 22.63 -11.46
C GLU A 342 -28.29 23.03 -10.11
N PRO A 343 -28.14 22.20 -9.07
CA PRO A 343 -27.30 22.59 -7.92
C PRO A 343 -25.81 22.68 -8.31
N VAL A 344 -25.44 22.13 -9.47
CA VAL A 344 -24.05 21.97 -9.93
C VAL A 344 -23.57 23.14 -10.78
N ILE A 345 -24.48 23.97 -11.32
CA ILE A 345 -24.10 25.08 -12.21
C ILE A 345 -23.83 26.39 -11.44
N SER A 346 -24.35 26.58 -10.23
CA SER A 346 -24.12 27.83 -9.45
C SER A 346 -22.97 27.76 -8.45
N PHE A 347 -22.53 26.56 -8.03
CA PHE A 347 -21.28 26.37 -7.27
C PHE A 347 -20.21 25.67 -8.11
N LYS A 348 -19.69 26.43 -9.08
CA LYS A 348 -18.36 26.26 -9.72
C LYS A 348 -17.88 24.81 -9.94
N VAL A 349 -18.18 24.26 -11.13
CA VAL A 349 -17.19 23.71 -12.11
C VAL A 349 -16.30 22.52 -11.69
N GLN A 350 -16.43 21.91 -10.50
CA GLN A 350 -15.48 20.88 -10.07
C GLN A 350 -15.98 19.41 -10.14
N VAL A 351 -17.28 19.14 -10.20
CA VAL A 351 -17.81 17.76 -9.97
C VAL A 351 -18.21 17.01 -11.25
N ILE A 352 -18.64 17.71 -12.31
CA ILE A 352 -18.97 17.07 -13.60
C ILE A 352 -17.70 16.56 -14.33
N LYS A 353 -16.50 17.00 -13.90
CA LYS A 353 -15.21 16.46 -14.36
C LYS A 353 -14.78 15.14 -13.69
N HIS A 354 -15.62 14.51 -12.85
CA HIS A 354 -15.27 13.21 -12.23
C HIS A 354 -15.99 11.99 -12.83
N GLU A 355 -17.04 12.17 -13.63
CA GLU A 355 -17.67 11.05 -14.38
C GLU A 355 -17.43 11.10 -15.89
N PHE A 356 -17.06 12.26 -16.48
CA PHE A 356 -16.80 12.38 -17.93
C PHE A 356 -15.45 13.05 -18.25
N THR A 357 -14.33 12.50 -17.77
CA THR A 357 -13.01 12.91 -18.28
C THR A 357 -12.16 11.69 -18.64
N VAL A 358 -12.64 10.88 -19.60
CA VAL A 358 -11.80 10.14 -20.55
C VAL A 358 -12.59 9.91 -21.84
N VAL A 359 -12.47 10.84 -22.80
CA VAL A 359 -12.19 10.47 -24.19
C VAL A 359 -10.82 11.10 -24.49
#